data_AF-A0A6A2ZV84-F1
#
_entry.id   AF-A0A6A2ZV84-F1
#
_cell.length_a   1.000
_cell.length_b   1.000
_cell.length_c   1.000
_cell.angle_alpha   90.00
_cell.angle_beta   90.00
_cell.angle_gamma   90.00
#
_symmetry.space_group_name_H-M   'P 1'
#
loop_
_entity.id
_entity.type
_entity.pdbx_description
1 polymer ?
#
loop_
_entity_poly.entity_id
_entity_poly.type
_entity_poly.pdbx_seq_one_letter_code
_entity_poly.pdbx_strand_id
1 'polypeptide(L)'
;MVIDHKSYSISGTEGDHSLISSDDFIQSDAVLGKTTIEAPVLFKGIAHSVNATNSLVLKVLSASPSAYSANPESKLLNPPSLTGSAISLVSVVQARNNARIMITGSLDLFSNKLLGASVQKAGSQDKYDKSGNEQFVTEISKWVFLERGHLKAVNLRHLRVGETDEPAMYRIKDDLKFSVEIHEWSGKSWELYVADDVQVQP
;
A
#
# COMPACT_ATOMS: atom_id res chain seq x y z
N MET A 1 -7.53 20.78 1.86
CA MET A 1 -6.31 20.19 2.41
C MET A 1 -6.68 19.27 3.56
N VAL A 2 -5.83 18.29 3.87
CA VAL A 2 -5.95 17.52 5.12
C VAL A 2 -5.43 18.40 6.26
N ILE A 3 -6.18 18.48 7.35
CA ILE A 3 -5.85 19.21 8.56
C ILE A 3 -6.02 18.27 9.75
N ASP A 4 -5.07 18.28 10.68
CA ASP A 4 -5.16 17.50 11.91
C ASP A 4 -4.47 18.22 13.07
N HIS A 5 -5.22 18.57 14.12
CA HIS A 5 -4.66 19.28 15.27
C HIS A 5 -4.00 18.36 16.31
N LYS A 6 -3.98 17.04 16.10
CA LYS A 6 -3.33 16.06 16.98
C LYS A 6 -2.17 15.33 16.30
N SER A 7 -2.32 14.97 15.02
CA SER A 7 -1.30 14.20 14.28
C SER A 7 -0.62 15.04 13.20
N TYR A 8 -0.07 16.20 13.60
CA TYR A 8 0.74 17.06 12.72
C TYR A 8 2.21 17.06 13.15
N SER A 9 3.10 17.44 12.24
CA SER A 9 4.51 17.66 12.55
C SER A 9 4.70 19.04 13.17
N ILE A 10 5.32 19.14 14.35
CA ILE A 10 5.64 20.43 14.98
C ILE A 10 6.69 21.19 14.16
N SER A 11 7.63 20.46 13.55
CA SER A 11 8.65 21.02 12.68
C SER A 11 8.04 21.37 11.32
N GLY A 12 8.13 22.64 10.93
CA GLY A 12 7.75 23.10 9.58
C GLY A 12 6.26 23.45 9.38
N THR A 13 5.47 23.56 10.44
CA THR A 13 4.10 24.09 10.38
C THR A 13 4.02 25.58 10.67
N GLU A 14 3.26 26.31 9.85
CA GLU A 14 2.96 27.75 10.00
C GLU A 14 1.67 27.99 10.83
N GLY A 15 1.29 27.05 11.69
CA GLY A 15 0.12 27.16 12.57
C GLY A 15 -1.21 26.68 11.99
N ASP A 16 -1.26 26.31 10.70
CA ASP A 16 -2.46 25.78 10.03
C ASP A 16 -2.69 24.27 10.25
N HIS A 17 -1.72 23.59 10.88
CA HIS A 17 -1.73 22.15 11.19
C HIS A 17 -2.04 21.27 9.95
N SER A 18 -1.55 21.69 8.78
CA SER A 18 -1.78 21.01 7.50
C SER A 18 -0.66 20.04 7.08
N LEU A 19 0.48 20.07 7.79
CA LEU A 19 1.56 19.10 7.62
C LEU A 19 1.33 17.89 8.52
N ILE A 20 0.70 16.87 7.96
CA ILE A 20 0.27 15.66 8.66
C ILE A 20 1.48 14.75 8.89
N SER A 21 1.55 14.18 10.08
CA SER A 21 2.50 13.13 10.46
C SER A 21 1.73 11.83 10.67
N SER A 22 1.84 10.91 9.70
CA SER A 22 1.12 9.64 9.71
C SER A 22 2.06 8.44 9.78
N ASP A 23 1.65 7.47 10.58
CA ASP A 23 2.27 6.19 10.88
C ASP A 23 1.28 5.01 10.67
N ASP A 24 0.09 5.30 10.14
CA ASP A 24 -0.96 4.29 9.90
C ASP A 24 -0.81 3.67 8.49
N PHE A 25 0.10 2.70 8.42
CA PHE A 25 0.43 1.95 7.21
C PHE A 25 -0.42 0.70 7.03
N ILE A 26 -0.64 0.30 5.77
CA ILE A 26 -1.15 -1.03 5.45
C ILE A 26 -0.21 -2.12 5.98
N GLN A 27 -0.79 -3.15 6.60
CA GLN A 27 -0.05 -4.31 7.09
C GLN A 27 0.10 -5.33 5.95
N SER A 28 1.03 -5.09 5.03
CA SER A 28 1.28 -5.97 3.88
C SER A 28 2.73 -5.91 3.40
N ASP A 29 3.47 -7.00 3.65
CA ASP A 29 4.84 -7.20 3.16
C ASP A 29 4.90 -7.21 1.63
N ALA A 30 3.83 -7.64 0.95
CA ALA A 30 3.77 -7.63 -0.51
C ALA A 30 3.80 -6.20 -1.07
N VAL A 31 3.27 -5.21 -0.34
CA VAL A 31 3.21 -3.80 -0.76
C VAL A 31 4.42 -3.04 -0.24
N LEU A 32 4.62 -2.99 1.09
CA LEU A 32 5.65 -2.17 1.72
C LEU A 32 6.94 -2.92 2.06
N GLY A 33 6.99 -4.25 1.83
CA GLY A 33 8.15 -5.06 2.15
C GLY A 33 8.23 -5.40 3.63
N LYS A 34 9.24 -6.20 3.98
CA LYS A 34 9.49 -6.64 5.36
C LYS A 34 10.22 -5.59 6.22
N THR A 35 10.83 -4.61 5.57
CA THR A 35 11.55 -3.54 6.26
C THR A 35 10.55 -2.58 6.87
N THR A 36 10.58 -2.44 8.19
CA THR A 36 9.72 -1.49 8.90
C THR A 36 10.12 -0.05 8.56
N ILE A 37 9.13 0.79 8.28
CA ILE A 37 9.33 2.23 8.16
C ILE A 37 9.48 2.80 9.57
N GLU A 38 10.66 3.35 9.87
CA GLU A 38 11.07 3.64 11.25
C GLU A 38 10.44 4.91 11.83
N ALA A 39 10.13 5.86 10.95
CA ALA A 39 9.62 7.18 11.31
C ALA A 39 8.30 7.50 10.60
N PRO A 40 7.45 8.38 11.17
CA PRO A 40 6.23 8.81 10.49
C PRO A 40 6.50 9.46 9.12
N VAL A 41 5.57 9.27 8.20
CA VAL A 41 5.55 9.93 6.89
C VAL A 41 4.88 11.29 7.03
N LEU A 42 5.55 12.31 6.49
CA LEU A 42 5.03 13.67 6.34
C LEU A 42 4.20 13.79 5.08
N PHE A 43 3.00 14.35 5.21
CA PHE A 43 2.07 14.57 4.11
C PHE A 43 1.50 15.99 4.17
N LYS A 44 1.56 16.71 3.04
CA LYS A 44 0.88 18.00 2.86
C LYS A 44 0.16 18.01 1.53
N GLY A 45 -1.16 18.04 1.55
CA GLY A 45 -1.94 17.86 0.34
C GLY A 45 -3.44 17.83 0.53
N ILE A 46 -4.14 17.37 -0.51
CA ILE A 46 -5.59 17.18 -0.49
C ILE A 46 -5.95 15.79 0.02
N ALA A 47 -7.14 15.67 0.59
CA ALA A 47 -7.69 14.40 1.03
C ALA A 47 -8.36 13.68 -0.15
N HIS A 48 -8.31 12.35 -0.18
CA HIS A 48 -9.22 11.54 -0.98
C HIS A 48 -9.83 10.42 -0.15
N SER A 49 -10.97 9.91 -0.59
CA SER A 49 -11.62 8.73 -0.03
C SER A 49 -11.59 7.60 -1.03
N VAL A 50 -11.64 6.37 -0.52
CA VAL A 50 -11.84 5.17 -1.35
C VAL A 50 -13.21 4.58 -1.06
N ASN A 51 -13.85 4.01 -2.07
CA ASN A 51 -15.09 3.30 -1.88
C ASN A 51 -14.81 1.97 -1.17
N ALA A 52 -15.38 1.78 0.03
CA ALA A 52 -15.19 0.58 0.84
C ALA A 52 -15.71 -0.71 0.18
N THR A 53 -16.61 -0.61 -0.81
CA THR A 53 -17.11 -1.78 -1.54
C THR A 53 -16.22 -2.19 -2.72
N ASN A 54 -15.22 -1.38 -3.07
CA ASN A 54 -14.30 -1.69 -4.16
C ASN A 54 -13.15 -2.57 -3.66
N SER A 55 -13.11 -3.83 -4.10
CA SER A 55 -12.08 -4.80 -3.71
C SER A 55 -10.72 -4.62 -4.41
N LEU A 56 -10.62 -3.70 -5.38
CA LEU A 56 -9.39 -3.47 -6.14
C LEU A 56 -8.55 -2.30 -5.61
N VAL A 57 -9.07 -1.56 -4.63
CA VAL A 57 -8.39 -0.39 -4.05
C VAL A 57 -8.02 -0.66 -2.60
N LEU A 58 -6.81 -0.28 -2.23
CA LEU A 58 -6.28 -0.41 -0.88
C LEU A 58 -5.79 0.95 -0.39
N LYS A 59 -6.01 1.26 0.88
CA LYS A 59 -5.34 2.38 1.54
C LYS A 59 -3.97 1.91 1.98
N VAL A 60 -2.92 2.61 1.58
CA VAL A 60 -1.53 2.31 1.95
C VAL A 60 -1.07 3.17 3.12
N LEU A 61 -1.49 4.43 3.14
CA LEU A 61 -1.25 5.37 4.23
C LEU A 61 -2.57 6.09 4.55
N SER A 62 -3.05 5.95 5.78
CA SER A 62 -4.31 6.57 6.23
C SER A 62 -4.04 7.83 7.04
N ALA A 63 -5.03 8.71 7.14
CA ALA A 63 -4.97 9.82 8.10
C ALA A 63 -5.48 9.34 9.46
N SER A 64 -5.12 10.08 10.52
CA SER A 64 -5.60 9.76 11.86
C SER A 64 -7.14 9.96 11.98
N PRO A 65 -7.81 9.31 12.96
CA PRO A 65 -9.24 9.49 13.19
C PRO A 65 -9.66 10.93 13.53
N SER A 66 -8.75 11.81 13.94
CA SER A 66 -9.03 13.23 14.21
C SER A 66 -8.83 14.16 13.01
N ALA A 67 -8.32 13.65 11.89
CA ALA A 67 -8.08 14.46 10.71
C ALA A 67 -9.39 14.85 10.00
N TYR A 68 -9.39 15.94 9.27
CA TYR A 68 -10.50 16.33 8.39
C TYR A 68 -10.00 17.08 7.15
N SER A 69 -10.84 17.14 6.12
CA SER A 69 -10.54 17.87 4.89
C SER A 69 -11.26 19.22 4.84
N ALA A 70 -10.52 20.33 4.79
CA ALA A 70 -11.11 21.66 4.67
C ALA A 70 -10.18 22.64 3.94
N ASN A 71 -10.68 23.84 3.64
CA ASN A 71 -9.82 24.96 3.25
C ASN A 71 -9.32 25.67 4.53
N PRO A 72 -8.00 25.67 4.82
CA PRO A 72 -7.44 26.25 6.04
C PRO A 72 -7.64 27.77 6.16
N GLU A 73 -7.84 28.47 5.04
CA GLU A 73 -8.02 29.94 5.02
C GLU A 73 -9.47 30.36 5.31
N SER A 74 -10.40 29.43 5.29
CA SER A 74 -11.83 29.71 5.42
C SER A 74 -12.39 29.23 6.76
N LYS A 75 -13.31 30.00 7.33
CA LYS A 75 -14.05 29.56 8.51
C LYS A 75 -14.97 28.39 8.14
N LEU A 76 -14.87 27.30 8.87
CA LEU A 76 -15.79 26.17 8.76
C LEU A 76 -17.17 26.57 9.29
N LEU A 77 -18.14 26.69 8.39
CA LEU A 77 -19.54 26.94 8.73
C LEU A 77 -20.36 25.64 8.83
N ASN A 78 -19.93 24.60 8.10
CA ASN A 78 -20.57 23.29 8.07
C ASN A 78 -19.53 22.20 8.39
N PRO A 79 -19.97 21.02 8.86
CA PRO A 79 -19.08 19.88 9.05
C PRO A 79 -18.33 19.52 7.76
N PRO A 80 -17.03 19.19 7.82
CA PRO A 80 -16.26 18.73 6.68
C PRO A 80 -16.88 17.49 6.04
N SER A 81 -16.85 17.41 4.70
CA SER A 81 -17.40 16.28 3.95
C SER A 81 -16.62 14.97 4.14
N LEU A 82 -15.32 15.08 4.46
CA LEU A 82 -14.45 13.94 4.68
C LEU A 82 -13.67 14.11 5.98
N THR A 83 -13.81 13.15 6.88
CA THR A 83 -13.28 13.18 8.25
C THR A 83 -12.73 11.81 8.67
N GLY A 84 -11.81 11.84 9.62
CA GLY A 84 -11.22 10.69 10.29
C GLY A 84 -10.67 9.64 9.35
N SER A 85 -10.89 8.38 9.71
CA SER A 85 -10.37 7.20 9.01
C SER A 85 -10.94 7.02 7.60
N ALA A 86 -11.96 7.79 7.18
CA ALA A 86 -12.43 7.80 5.80
C ALA A 86 -11.39 8.44 4.86
N ILE A 87 -10.51 9.31 5.37
CA ILE A 87 -9.43 9.93 4.62
C ILE A 87 -8.31 8.91 4.37
N SER A 88 -8.00 8.71 3.09
CA SER A 88 -6.75 8.09 2.66
C SER A 88 -5.76 9.18 2.24
N LEU A 89 -4.51 9.06 2.68
CA LEU A 89 -3.42 9.93 2.24
C LEU A 89 -2.75 9.36 0.98
N VAL A 90 -2.56 8.05 0.96
CA VAL A 90 -2.04 7.31 -0.19
C VAL A 90 -2.89 6.05 -0.38
N SER A 91 -3.43 5.87 -1.57
CA SER A 91 -4.12 4.64 -1.98
C SER A 91 -3.43 4.01 -3.17
N VAL A 92 -3.59 2.69 -3.32
CA VAL A 92 -3.19 1.97 -4.52
C VAL A 92 -4.36 1.22 -5.13
N VAL A 93 -4.29 1.01 -6.43
CA VAL A 93 -5.22 0.16 -7.18
C VAL A 93 -4.42 -0.92 -7.89
N GLN A 94 -4.86 -2.16 -7.73
CA GLN A 94 -4.45 -3.27 -8.58
C GLN A 94 -5.62 -3.62 -9.50
N ALA A 95 -5.48 -3.30 -10.77
CA ALA A 95 -6.49 -3.61 -11.76
C ALA A 95 -6.53 -5.12 -12.08
N ARG A 96 -7.62 -5.59 -12.70
CA ARG A 96 -7.81 -7.02 -13.04
C ARG A 96 -6.77 -7.56 -14.03
N ASN A 97 -6.14 -6.68 -14.80
CA ASN A 97 -5.01 -6.99 -15.68
C ASN A 97 -3.65 -6.85 -14.96
N ASN A 98 -3.64 -6.78 -13.63
CA ASN A 98 -2.48 -6.58 -12.77
C ASN A 98 -1.73 -5.24 -12.97
N ALA A 99 -2.31 -4.26 -13.65
CA ALA A 99 -1.75 -2.91 -13.68
C ALA A 99 -1.83 -2.28 -12.27
N ARG A 100 -0.75 -1.58 -11.88
CA ARG A 100 -0.61 -0.98 -10.56
C ARG A 100 -0.64 0.53 -10.66
N ILE A 101 -1.47 1.16 -9.84
CA ILE A 101 -1.64 2.62 -9.80
C ILE A 101 -1.50 3.05 -8.35
N MET A 102 -0.74 4.12 -8.10
CA MET A 102 -0.71 4.83 -6.83
C MET A 102 -1.39 6.18 -6.98
N ILE A 103 -2.22 6.54 -6.01
CA ILE A 103 -2.95 7.81 -5.94
C ILE A 103 -2.58 8.49 -4.62
N THR A 104 -2.10 9.72 -4.71
CA THR A 104 -1.78 10.59 -3.56
C THR A 104 -2.21 12.01 -3.85
N GLY A 105 -2.70 12.70 -2.83
CA GLY A 105 -3.07 14.12 -2.90
C GLY A 105 -1.92 15.09 -2.58
N SER A 106 -0.68 14.60 -2.43
CA SER A 106 0.48 15.40 -2.03
C SER A 106 1.65 15.22 -3.00
N LEU A 107 2.02 16.31 -3.68
CA LEU A 107 3.28 16.38 -4.43
C LEU A 107 4.47 16.48 -3.47
N ASP A 108 4.30 17.18 -2.35
CA ASP A 108 5.34 17.37 -1.34
C ASP A 108 5.83 16.05 -0.75
N LEU A 109 4.99 15.01 -0.74
CA LEU A 109 5.35 13.63 -0.33
C LEU A 109 6.66 13.15 -0.98
N PHE A 110 6.91 13.54 -2.23
CA PHE A 110 8.09 13.16 -3.02
C PHE A 110 9.19 14.23 -3.06
N SER A 111 9.00 15.36 -2.38
CA SER A 111 9.96 16.46 -2.41
C SER A 111 11.19 16.14 -1.58
N ASN A 112 12.38 16.52 -2.08
CA ASN A 112 13.63 16.41 -1.30
C ASN A 112 13.52 17.04 0.10
N LYS A 113 12.69 18.09 0.23
CA LYS A 113 12.38 18.73 1.51
C LYS A 113 11.78 17.74 2.50
N LEU A 114 10.70 17.02 2.14
CA LEU A 114 10.07 16.07 3.06
C LEU A 114 10.88 14.77 3.19
N LEU A 115 11.57 14.33 2.13
CA LEU A 115 12.46 13.17 2.18
C LEU A 115 13.59 13.33 3.20
N GLY A 116 14.13 14.55 3.36
CA GLY A 116 15.21 14.86 4.29
C GLY A 116 14.78 15.59 5.57
N ALA A 117 13.49 15.84 5.78
CA ALA A 117 13.01 16.59 6.94
C ALA A 117 13.04 15.73 8.21
N SER A 118 13.43 16.33 9.33
CA SER A 118 13.16 15.77 10.66
C SER A 118 11.67 15.81 10.98
N VAL A 119 11.17 14.83 11.73
CA VAL A 119 9.76 14.79 12.15
C VAL A 119 9.64 14.60 13.66
N GLN A 120 8.74 15.38 14.25
CA GLN A 120 8.24 15.18 15.60
C GLN A 120 6.72 15.38 15.59
N LYS A 121 5.98 14.31 15.87
CA LYS A 121 4.52 14.32 15.93
C LYS A 121 4.05 15.09 17.15
N ALA A 122 3.03 15.93 16.99
CA ALA A 122 2.48 16.69 18.10
C ALA A 122 2.04 15.79 19.25
N GLY A 123 2.47 16.13 20.47
CA GLY A 123 2.20 15.34 21.68
C GLY A 123 3.09 14.10 21.86
N SER A 124 3.96 13.75 20.90
CA SER A 124 4.97 12.69 21.08
C SER A 124 6.31 13.26 21.57
N GLN A 125 7.00 12.48 22.40
CA GLN A 125 8.39 12.74 22.78
C GLN A 125 9.38 12.22 21.72
N ASP A 126 8.93 11.32 20.84
CA ASP A 126 9.76 10.73 19.82
C ASP A 126 10.06 11.76 18.73
N LYS A 127 11.36 11.99 18.52
CA LYS A 127 11.89 12.87 17.49
C LYS A 127 12.80 12.06 16.59
N TYR A 128 12.56 12.19 15.29
CA TYR A 128 13.35 11.53 14.26
C TYR A 128 14.09 12.58 13.45
N ASP A 129 15.39 12.36 13.25
CA ASP A 129 16.22 13.26 12.44
C ASP A 129 15.82 13.25 10.96
N LYS A 130 15.20 12.16 10.50
CA LYS A 130 14.67 11.99 9.15
C LYS A 130 13.27 11.36 9.19
N SER A 131 12.38 11.83 8.32
CA SER A 131 11.03 11.30 8.15
C SER A 131 11.06 9.93 7.47
N GLY A 132 9.94 9.21 7.55
CA GLY A 132 9.75 7.95 6.84
C GLY A 132 9.53 8.11 5.33
N ASN A 133 9.50 9.33 4.78
CA ASN A 133 9.08 9.56 3.39
C ASN A 133 9.97 8.83 2.37
N GLU A 134 11.28 8.84 2.54
CA GLU A 134 12.20 8.18 1.60
C GLU A 134 12.03 6.66 1.62
N GLN A 135 11.95 6.06 2.81
CA GLN A 135 11.67 4.64 2.97
C GLN A 135 10.31 4.30 2.34
N PHE A 136 9.25 5.02 2.71
CA PHE A 136 7.90 4.80 2.21
C PHE A 136 7.81 4.89 0.68
N VAL A 137 8.32 5.97 0.09
CA VAL A 137 8.29 6.20 -1.37
C VAL A 137 9.07 5.12 -2.11
N THR A 138 10.22 4.71 -1.57
CA THR A 138 11.06 3.65 -2.16
C THR A 138 10.36 2.30 -2.13
N GLU A 139 9.73 1.95 -1.01
CA GLU A 139 9.05 0.67 -0.86
C GLU A 139 7.78 0.59 -1.72
N ILE A 140 6.97 1.66 -1.73
CA ILE A 140 5.78 1.70 -2.58
C ILE A 140 6.12 1.75 -4.07
N SER A 141 7.23 2.38 -4.47
CA SER A 141 7.64 2.41 -5.87
C SER A 141 8.02 1.02 -6.39
N LYS A 142 8.69 0.19 -5.56
CA LYS A 142 8.99 -1.20 -5.92
C LYS A 142 7.71 -1.98 -6.20
N TRP A 143 6.66 -1.77 -5.41
CA TRP A 143 5.36 -2.35 -5.69
C TRP A 143 4.77 -1.78 -6.98
N VAL A 144 4.68 -0.46 -7.16
CA VAL A 144 4.07 0.15 -8.37
C VAL A 144 4.75 -0.32 -9.66
N PHE A 145 6.08 -0.44 -9.68
CA PHE A 145 6.86 -0.81 -10.87
C PHE A 145 7.10 -2.31 -11.05
N LEU A 146 6.31 -3.17 -10.39
CA LEU A 146 6.37 -4.63 -10.54
C LEU A 146 7.73 -5.24 -10.11
N GLU A 147 8.47 -4.58 -9.22
CA GLU A 147 9.72 -5.09 -8.65
C GLU A 147 9.50 -5.97 -7.40
N ARG A 148 8.26 -6.02 -6.87
CA ARG A 148 7.85 -6.85 -5.72
C ARG A 148 6.47 -7.44 -5.91
N GLY A 149 6.18 -8.62 -5.32
CA GLY A 149 4.84 -9.17 -5.26
C GLY A 149 4.28 -9.52 -6.63
N HIS A 150 5.17 -9.87 -7.58
CA HIS A 150 4.83 -10.20 -8.96
C HIS A 150 5.02 -11.69 -9.14
N LEU A 151 3.89 -12.40 -9.25
CA LEU A 151 3.86 -13.85 -9.38
C LEU A 151 3.66 -14.28 -10.82
N LYS A 152 4.23 -15.45 -11.15
CA LYS A 152 4.06 -16.12 -12.44
C LYS A 152 3.84 -17.60 -12.20
N ALA A 153 2.75 -18.14 -12.75
CA ALA A 153 2.51 -19.57 -12.81
C ALA A 153 3.06 -20.14 -14.13
N VAL A 154 3.80 -21.24 -14.05
CA VAL A 154 4.40 -21.96 -15.18
C VAL A 154 4.29 -23.46 -14.99
N ASN A 155 4.60 -24.21 -16.05
CA ASN A 155 4.67 -25.68 -16.02
C ASN A 155 3.42 -26.33 -15.42
N LEU A 156 2.24 -25.76 -15.70
CA LEU A 156 0.97 -26.37 -15.33
C LEU A 156 0.84 -27.71 -16.05
N ARG A 157 0.59 -28.76 -15.28
CA ARG A 157 0.41 -30.12 -15.79
C ARG A 157 -0.71 -30.83 -15.05
N HIS A 158 -1.46 -31.64 -15.78
CA HIS A 158 -2.44 -32.57 -15.22
C HIS A 158 -2.35 -33.94 -15.90
N LEU A 159 -2.36 -35.00 -15.11
CA LEU A 159 -2.26 -36.37 -15.64
C LEU A 159 -3.05 -37.35 -14.77
N ARG A 160 -3.44 -38.49 -15.34
CA ARG A 160 -3.95 -39.60 -14.52
C ARG A 160 -2.82 -40.18 -13.69
N VAL A 161 -3.13 -40.56 -12.46
CA VAL A 161 -2.13 -41.19 -11.58
C VAL A 161 -1.58 -42.46 -12.26
N GLY A 162 -0.26 -42.51 -12.46
CA GLY A 162 0.44 -43.62 -13.11
C GLY A 162 0.75 -43.41 -14.59
N GLU A 163 0.21 -42.37 -15.22
CA GLU A 163 0.56 -41.96 -16.59
C GLU A 163 1.64 -40.86 -16.59
N THR A 164 2.34 -40.71 -17.71
CA THR A 164 3.38 -39.68 -17.90
C THR A 164 2.89 -38.46 -18.67
N ASP A 165 1.85 -38.64 -19.48
CA ASP A 165 1.35 -37.67 -20.44
C ASP A 165 -0.07 -37.26 -20.11
N GLU A 166 -0.47 -36.07 -20.55
CA GLU A 166 -1.83 -35.59 -20.36
C GLU A 166 -2.79 -36.34 -21.29
N PRO A 167 -3.85 -36.98 -20.77
CA PRO A 167 -4.78 -37.70 -21.62
C PRO A 167 -5.68 -36.72 -22.38
N ALA A 168 -6.10 -37.11 -23.59
CA ALA A 168 -7.04 -36.31 -24.38
C ALA A 168 -8.43 -36.15 -23.72
N MET A 169 -8.82 -37.08 -22.85
CA MET A 169 -10.07 -37.03 -22.10
C MET A 169 -9.96 -37.79 -20.78
N TYR A 170 -10.72 -37.35 -19.77
CA TYR A 170 -10.86 -38.05 -18.49
C TYR A 170 -12.20 -38.78 -18.41
N ARG A 171 -12.28 -39.80 -17.55
CA ARG A 171 -13.51 -40.51 -17.20
C ARG A 171 -13.98 -40.11 -15.80
N ILE A 172 -15.26 -40.37 -15.54
CA ILE A 172 -15.84 -40.16 -14.21
C ILE A 172 -15.07 -41.01 -13.19
N LYS A 173 -14.60 -40.36 -12.12
CA LYS A 173 -13.79 -40.96 -11.04
C LYS A 173 -12.37 -41.38 -11.45
N ASP A 174 -11.80 -40.79 -12.50
CA ASP A 174 -10.35 -40.89 -12.73
C ASP A 174 -9.59 -40.21 -11.58
N ASP A 175 -8.56 -40.88 -11.06
CA ASP A 175 -7.62 -40.28 -10.12
C ASP A 175 -6.61 -39.41 -10.86
N LEU A 176 -6.51 -38.14 -10.46
CA LEU A 176 -5.69 -37.13 -11.13
C LEU A 176 -4.56 -36.64 -10.23
N LYS A 177 -3.43 -36.34 -10.86
CA LYS A 177 -2.35 -35.55 -10.28
C LYS A 177 -2.28 -34.21 -11.01
N PHE A 178 -2.38 -33.13 -10.24
CA PHE A 178 -2.20 -31.76 -10.71
C PHE A 178 -0.88 -31.21 -10.16
N SER A 179 -0.16 -30.45 -10.98
CA SER A 179 1.04 -29.72 -10.56
C SER A 179 1.14 -28.38 -11.27
N VAL A 180 1.62 -27.38 -10.54
CA VAL A 180 1.94 -26.05 -11.08
C VAL A 180 3.18 -25.54 -10.35
N GLU A 181 4.03 -24.81 -11.06
CA GLU A 181 5.17 -24.11 -10.48
C GLU A 181 4.84 -22.62 -10.42
N ILE A 182 4.93 -22.02 -9.23
CA ILE A 182 4.71 -20.59 -9.03
C ILE A 182 6.06 -19.96 -8.71
N HIS A 183 6.38 -18.86 -9.39
CA HIS A 183 7.58 -18.08 -9.16
C HIS A 183 7.22 -16.65 -8.77
N GLU A 184 8.05 -16.01 -7.96
CA GLU A 184 7.98 -14.59 -7.62
C GLU A 184 9.20 -13.85 -8.20
N TRP A 185 8.99 -12.64 -8.71
CA TRP A 185 10.07 -11.76 -9.10
C TRP A 185 10.65 -11.02 -7.89
N SER A 186 11.95 -11.21 -7.63
CA SER A 186 12.66 -10.55 -6.51
C SER A 186 13.17 -9.14 -6.83
N GLY A 187 12.80 -8.57 -7.98
CA GLY A 187 13.40 -7.36 -8.53
C GLY A 187 14.62 -7.64 -9.42
N LYS A 188 15.18 -8.86 -9.36
CA LYS A 188 16.39 -9.27 -10.08
C LYS A 188 16.25 -10.60 -10.81
N SER A 189 15.56 -11.57 -10.19
CA SER A 189 15.39 -12.92 -10.73
C SER A 189 14.02 -13.48 -10.38
N TRP A 190 13.58 -14.48 -11.15
CA TRP A 190 12.43 -15.31 -10.80
C TRP A 190 12.89 -16.39 -9.81
N GLU A 191 12.26 -16.41 -8.64
CA GLU A 191 12.56 -17.34 -7.56
C GLU A 191 11.32 -18.18 -7.26
N LEU A 192 11.51 -19.41 -6.76
CA LEU A 192 10.39 -20.28 -6.43
C LEU A 192 9.53 -19.65 -5.33
N TYR A 193 8.23 -19.50 -5.59
CA TYR A 193 7.29 -19.00 -4.60
C TYR A 193 6.89 -20.13 -3.66
N VAL A 194 7.18 -19.96 -2.37
CA VAL A 194 6.88 -20.94 -1.32
C VAL A 194 5.75 -20.40 -0.46
N ALA A 195 4.61 -21.08 -0.47
CA ALA A 195 3.43 -20.76 0.31
C ALA A 195 2.76 -22.03 0.84
N ASP A 196 2.07 -21.91 1.97
CA ASP A 196 1.38 -22.99 2.67
C ASP A 196 -0.14 -23.03 2.41
N ASP A 197 -0.66 -22.04 1.67
CA ASP A 197 -2.10 -21.76 1.53
C ASP A 197 -2.59 -21.76 0.07
N VAL A 198 -1.83 -22.31 -0.88
CA VAL A 198 -2.25 -22.42 -2.29
C VAL A 198 -3.37 -23.46 -2.42
N GLN A 199 -4.53 -23.03 -2.92
CA GLN A 199 -5.70 -23.88 -3.11
C GLN A 199 -5.93 -24.21 -4.60
N VAL A 200 -6.39 -25.44 -4.85
CA VAL A 200 -6.89 -25.87 -6.17
C VAL A 200 -8.41 -26.04 -6.04
N GLN A 201 -9.16 -25.40 -6.93
CA GLN A 201 -10.60 -25.57 -7.01
C GLN A 201 -10.95 -26.53 -8.17
N PRO A 202 -11.52 -27.71 -7.89
CA PRO A 202 -11.95 -28.67 -8.90
C PRO A 202 -13.27 -28.29 -9.59
#